data_AF-A0A6G0WGZ3-F1
#
_entry.id   AF-A0A6G0WGZ3-F1
#
_cell.length_a   1.000
_cell.length_b   1.000
_cell.length_c   1.000
_cell.angle_alpha   90.00
_cell.angle_beta   90.00
_cell.angle_gamma   90.00
#
_symmetry.space_group_name_H-M   'P 1'
#
loop_
_entity.id
_entity.type
_entity.pdbx_description
1 polymer ?
#
loop_
_entity_poly.entity_id
_entity_poly.type
_entity_poly.pdbx_seq_one_letter_code
_entity_poly.pdbx_strand_id
1 'polypeptide(L)'
;MSAAANNVLTSLELLPTVFAYQDGLPRDFLPFTKLQLHKLWLRQNWEQWDPALLHALRDADDALRNWFKRYSVHRLPRLLASVPSMRIIVPLWVVYTGRLDLASILHKQFPTLMDESTALLHVAAAGGSSEMVQFLVECQYYRGSHFADTMRLAREYRHKDVATLVESYFANFKVPDAFLAW
;
A
#
# COMPACT_ATOMS: atom_id res chain seq x y z
N MET A 1 -11.47 -28.60 34.81
CA MET A 1 -11.01 -27.21 34.98
C MET A 1 -11.87 -26.21 34.19
N SER A 2 -13.20 -26.27 34.29
CA SER A 2 -14.07 -25.65 33.26
C SER A 2 -14.83 -24.40 33.72
N ALA A 3 -15.68 -24.47 34.75
CA ALA A 3 -16.62 -23.38 35.06
C ALA A 3 -15.95 -22.10 35.61
N ALA A 4 -15.02 -22.23 36.56
CA ALA A 4 -14.37 -21.07 37.18
C ALA A 4 -13.48 -20.31 36.19
N ALA A 5 -12.71 -21.02 35.36
CA ALA A 5 -11.89 -20.42 34.31
C ALA A 5 -12.76 -19.72 33.26
N ASN A 6 -13.87 -20.33 32.84
CA ASN A 6 -14.78 -19.70 31.89
C ASN A 6 -15.42 -18.43 32.48
N ASN A 7 -15.89 -18.48 33.73
CA ASN A 7 -16.48 -17.32 34.42
C ASN A 7 -15.50 -16.14 34.54
N VAL A 8 -14.21 -16.43 34.78
CA VAL A 8 -13.18 -15.39 34.84
C VAL A 8 -12.90 -14.83 33.44
N LEU A 9 -12.73 -15.69 32.43
CA LEU A 9 -12.44 -15.30 31.04
C LEU A 9 -13.58 -14.53 30.36
N THR A 10 -14.83 -14.75 30.78
CA THR A 10 -16.01 -14.03 30.28
C THR A 10 -16.49 -12.94 31.22
N SER A 11 -15.75 -12.65 32.30
CA SER A 11 -16.15 -11.61 33.24
C SER A 11 -16.12 -10.23 32.59
N LEU A 12 -17.10 -9.39 32.96
CA LEU A 12 -17.23 -8.02 32.48
C LEU A 12 -16.06 -7.13 32.90
N GLU A 13 -15.22 -7.56 33.84
CA GLU A 13 -14.02 -6.82 34.25
C GLU A 13 -12.81 -7.24 33.40
N LEU A 14 -12.64 -8.54 33.17
CA LEU A 14 -11.47 -9.07 32.45
C LEU A 14 -11.56 -8.79 30.95
N LEU A 15 -12.73 -8.94 30.33
CA LEU A 15 -12.88 -8.75 28.89
C LEU A 15 -12.53 -7.32 28.46
N PRO A 16 -13.08 -6.24 29.06
CA PRO A 16 -12.68 -4.88 28.71
C PRO A 16 -11.20 -4.61 29.00
N THR A 17 -10.65 -5.17 30.08
CA THR A 17 -9.21 -5.02 30.39
C THR A 17 -8.32 -5.68 29.33
N VAL A 18 -8.71 -6.86 28.83
CA VAL A 18 -8.02 -7.55 27.74
C VAL A 18 -8.17 -6.79 26.41
N PHE A 19 -9.34 -6.21 26.13
CA PHE A 19 -9.54 -5.39 24.94
C PHE A 19 -8.89 -4.00 25.03
N ALA A 20 -8.74 -3.44 26.23
CA ALA A 20 -8.01 -2.19 26.46
C ALA A 20 -6.49 -2.39 26.40
N TYR A 21 -6.02 -3.61 26.67
CA TYR A 21 -4.60 -3.93 26.55
C TYR A 21 -4.15 -3.79 25.09
N GLN A 22 -3.15 -2.91 24.86
CA GLN A 22 -2.62 -2.59 23.53
C GLN A 22 -3.69 -2.10 22.53
N ASP A 23 -4.71 -1.40 23.01
CA ASP A 23 -5.86 -0.92 22.22
C ASP A 23 -6.58 -2.05 21.47
N GLY A 24 -6.50 -3.28 21.99
CA GLY A 24 -7.12 -4.46 21.39
C GLY A 24 -6.37 -4.99 20.17
N LEU A 25 -5.17 -4.47 19.88
CA LEU A 25 -4.36 -4.89 18.75
C LEU A 25 -3.57 -6.17 19.05
N PRO A 26 -3.58 -7.15 18.13
CA PRO A 26 -2.61 -8.24 18.15
C PRO A 26 -1.17 -7.72 18.21
N ARG A 27 -0.32 -8.39 19.00
CA ARG A 27 1.09 -8.00 19.21
C ARG A 27 1.87 -7.80 17.91
N ASP A 28 1.56 -8.57 16.88
CA ASP A 28 2.24 -8.49 15.59
C ASP A 28 1.80 -7.30 14.73
N PHE A 29 0.75 -6.58 15.13
CA PHE A 29 0.29 -5.36 14.45
C PHE A 29 0.90 -4.09 15.06
N LEU A 30 1.49 -4.18 16.26
CA LEU A 30 2.13 -3.06 16.96
C LEU A 30 3.23 -2.34 16.16
N PRO A 31 4.05 -3.00 15.31
CA PRO A 31 5.01 -2.27 14.49
C PRO A 31 4.35 -1.22 13.58
N PHE A 32 3.11 -1.43 13.17
CA PHE A 32 2.40 -0.59 12.23
C PHE A 32 1.71 0.61 12.88
N THR A 33 1.52 0.63 14.21
CA THR A 33 0.94 1.79 14.90
C THR A 33 1.86 3.01 14.81
N LYS A 34 3.17 2.80 14.68
CA LYS A 34 4.17 3.85 14.48
C LYS A 34 4.12 4.45 13.07
N LEU A 35 3.72 3.65 12.08
CA LEU A 35 3.62 4.11 10.68
C LEU A 35 2.41 5.02 10.45
N GLN A 36 1.35 4.92 11.29
CA GLN A 36 0.10 5.67 11.10
C GLN A 36 0.28 7.20 11.21
N LEU A 37 1.35 7.65 11.87
CA LEU A 37 1.54 9.05 12.26
C LEU A 37 2.15 9.92 11.15
N HIS A 38 2.49 9.35 9.99
CA HIS A 38 3.07 10.15 8.91
C HIS A 38 1.96 10.94 8.19
N LYS A 39 2.02 12.28 8.29
CA LYS A 39 1.09 13.22 7.61
C LYS A 39 0.98 12.99 6.09
N LEU A 40 1.98 12.32 5.51
CA LEU A 40 2.01 11.98 4.10
C LEU A 40 0.92 10.99 3.71
N TRP A 41 0.59 10.01 4.58
CA TRP A 41 -0.46 9.03 4.29
C TRP A 41 -1.85 9.66 4.23
N LEU A 42 -2.04 10.83 4.85
CA LEU A 42 -3.32 11.54 4.90
C LEU A 42 -3.52 12.50 3.72
N ARG A 43 -2.54 12.67 2.83
CA ARG A 43 -2.71 13.49 1.63
C ARG A 43 -3.68 12.79 0.68
N GLN A 44 -4.87 13.37 0.53
CA GLN A 44 -5.92 12.84 -0.36
C GLN A 44 -5.65 13.13 -1.84
N ASN A 45 -4.93 14.23 -2.13
CA ASN A 45 -4.57 14.64 -3.48
C ASN A 45 -3.05 14.65 -3.62
N TRP A 46 -2.52 13.62 -4.29
CA TRP A 46 -1.12 13.55 -4.70
C TRP A 46 -0.87 14.29 -6.02
N GLU A 47 -1.55 15.42 -6.22
CA GLU A 47 -1.32 16.31 -7.38
C GLU A 47 0.15 16.72 -7.50
N GLN A 48 0.90 16.67 -6.39
CA GLN A 48 2.34 16.89 -6.36
C GLN A 48 3.03 15.73 -5.65
N TRP A 49 3.98 15.11 -6.35
CA TRP A 49 4.91 14.13 -5.79
C TRP A 49 5.71 14.73 -4.62
N ASP A 50 5.69 14.06 -3.47
CA ASP A 50 6.50 14.42 -2.30
C ASP A 50 7.61 13.37 -2.11
N PRO A 51 8.89 13.72 -2.32
CA PRO A 51 10.01 12.78 -2.13
C PRO A 51 10.07 12.17 -0.72
N ALA A 52 9.49 12.82 0.29
CA ALA A 52 9.39 12.28 1.64
C ALA A 52 8.54 10.99 1.69
N LEU A 53 7.65 10.76 0.72
CA LEU A 53 6.89 9.51 0.59
C LEU A 53 7.83 8.31 0.43
N LEU A 54 8.92 8.45 -0.33
CA LEU A 54 9.87 7.35 -0.51
C LEU A 54 10.58 6.98 0.79
N HIS A 55 10.90 7.96 1.62
CA HIS A 55 11.45 7.69 2.96
C HIS A 55 10.44 6.92 3.81
N ALA A 56 9.19 7.36 3.84
CA ALA A 56 8.13 6.69 4.58
C ALA A 56 7.85 5.26 4.05
N LEU A 57 7.94 5.04 2.74
CA LEU A 57 7.79 3.72 2.12
C LEU A 57 8.97 2.79 2.44
N ARG A 58 10.19 3.33 2.57
CA ARG A 58 11.35 2.56 3.03
C ARG A 58 11.23 2.16 4.50
N ASP A 59 10.76 3.06 5.36
CA ASP A 59 10.48 2.73 6.76
C ASP A 59 9.38 1.67 6.88
N ALA A 60 8.35 1.75 6.03
CA ALA A 60 7.32 0.72 5.94
C ALA A 60 7.86 -0.62 5.40
N ASP A 61 8.86 -0.60 4.52
CA ASP A 61 9.46 -1.79 3.91
C ASP A 61 10.06 -2.73 4.95
N ASP A 62 10.84 -2.19 5.89
CA ASP A 62 11.43 -2.99 6.96
C ASP A 62 10.37 -3.66 7.84
N ALA A 63 9.30 -2.93 8.19
CA ALA A 63 8.21 -3.48 8.99
C ALA A 63 7.42 -4.55 8.23
N LEU A 64 7.02 -4.26 6.99
CA LEU A 64 6.18 -5.14 6.18
C LEU A 64 6.93 -6.38 5.72
N ARG A 65 8.20 -6.27 5.27
CA ARG A 65 9.00 -7.44 4.89
C ARG A 65 9.17 -8.41 6.06
N ASN A 66 9.52 -7.89 7.23
CA ASN A 66 9.72 -8.74 8.41
C ASN A 66 8.41 -9.37 8.88
N TRP A 67 7.29 -8.65 8.78
CA TRP A 67 5.98 -9.20 9.10
C TRP A 67 5.56 -10.30 8.11
N PHE A 68 5.67 -10.08 6.80
CA PHE A 68 5.34 -11.09 5.79
C PHE A 68 6.26 -12.31 5.80
N LYS A 69 7.52 -12.19 6.25
CA LYS A 69 8.40 -13.35 6.48
C LYS A 69 7.87 -14.27 7.58
N ARG A 70 7.18 -13.70 8.58
CA ARG A 70 6.72 -14.43 9.77
C ARG A 70 5.25 -14.80 9.71
N TYR A 71 4.44 -14.03 9.00
CA TYR A 71 2.99 -14.16 8.93
C TYR A 71 2.53 -14.25 7.47
N SER A 72 1.59 -15.14 7.22
CA SER A 72 1.00 -15.32 5.90
C SER A 72 0.11 -14.13 5.50
N VAL A 73 -0.03 -13.92 4.19
CA VAL A 73 -0.97 -12.96 3.58
C VAL A 73 -2.41 -13.12 4.05
N HIS A 74 -2.82 -14.29 4.54
CA HIS A 74 -4.14 -14.49 5.14
C HIS A 74 -4.42 -13.60 6.37
N ARG A 75 -3.38 -13.08 7.05
CA ARG A 75 -3.56 -12.12 8.15
C ARG A 75 -3.81 -10.69 7.68
N LEU A 76 -3.54 -10.39 6.41
CA LEU A 76 -3.69 -9.06 5.83
C LEU A 76 -5.09 -8.47 6.03
N PRO A 77 -6.22 -9.18 5.76
CA PRO A 77 -7.55 -8.63 6.01
C PRO A 77 -7.76 -8.20 7.46
N ARG A 78 -7.23 -8.96 8.43
CA ARG A 78 -7.31 -8.60 9.84
C ARG A 78 -6.45 -7.38 10.17
N LEU A 79 -5.25 -7.29 9.60
CA LEU A 79 -4.39 -6.12 9.75
C LEU A 79 -5.06 -4.85 9.22
N LEU A 80 -5.65 -4.91 8.02
CA LEU A 80 -6.35 -3.79 7.38
C LEU A 80 -7.58 -3.34 8.16
N ALA A 81 -8.27 -4.27 8.83
CA ALA A 81 -9.41 -3.97 9.69
C ALA A 81 -9.00 -3.35 11.03
N SER A 82 -7.88 -3.80 11.61
CA SER A 82 -7.42 -3.34 12.93
C SER A 82 -6.56 -2.08 12.87
N VAL A 83 -5.87 -1.83 11.75
CA VAL A 83 -4.93 -0.70 11.61
C VAL A 83 -5.27 0.07 10.32
N PRO A 84 -6.21 1.03 10.36
CA PRO A 84 -6.80 1.65 9.16
C PRO A 84 -5.80 2.27 8.18
N SER A 85 -4.71 2.88 8.67
CA SER A 85 -3.65 3.44 7.83
C SER A 85 -2.99 2.42 6.90
N MET A 86 -3.02 1.12 7.25
CA MET A 86 -2.46 0.06 6.41
C MET A 86 -3.22 -0.09 5.09
N ARG A 87 -4.47 0.38 5.01
CA ARG A 87 -5.24 0.43 3.76
C ARG A 87 -4.60 1.36 2.73
N ILE A 88 -3.84 2.35 3.16
CA ILE A 88 -3.11 3.29 2.31
C ILE A 88 -1.67 2.82 2.12
N ILE A 89 -1.01 2.41 3.21
CA ILE A 89 0.42 2.06 3.19
C ILE A 89 0.69 0.81 2.36
N VAL A 90 -0.13 -0.24 2.52
CA VAL A 90 0.09 -1.54 1.86
C VAL A 90 0.08 -1.43 0.33
N PRO A 91 -0.94 -0.85 -0.34
CA PRO A 91 -0.93 -0.77 -1.80
C PRO A 91 0.26 0.04 -2.33
N LEU A 92 0.58 1.19 -1.70
CA LEU A 92 1.73 2.00 -2.10
C LEU A 92 3.05 1.24 -1.92
N TRP A 93 3.23 0.54 -0.81
CA TRP A 93 4.43 -0.26 -0.54
C TRP A 93 4.58 -1.44 -1.52
N VAL A 94 3.50 -2.17 -1.79
CA VAL A 94 3.49 -3.29 -2.75
C VAL A 94 3.93 -2.80 -4.13
N VAL A 95 3.39 -1.67 -4.57
CA VAL A 95 3.70 -1.06 -5.85
C VAL A 95 5.14 -0.55 -5.89
N TYR A 96 5.57 0.17 -4.85
CA TYR A 96 6.94 0.70 -4.76
C TYR A 96 8.00 -0.40 -4.81
N THR A 97 7.74 -1.52 -4.12
CA THR A 97 8.68 -2.64 -4.05
C THR A 97 8.59 -3.61 -5.22
N GLY A 98 7.68 -3.39 -6.17
CA GLY A 98 7.50 -4.28 -7.33
C GLY A 98 7.00 -5.68 -6.95
N ARG A 99 6.30 -5.83 -5.82
CA ARG A 99 5.80 -7.13 -5.31
C ARG A 99 4.55 -7.58 -6.07
N LEU A 100 4.73 -8.03 -7.32
CA LEU A 100 3.64 -8.49 -8.20
C LEU A 100 2.81 -9.64 -7.61
N ASP A 101 3.44 -10.50 -6.80
CA ASP A 101 2.77 -11.56 -6.04
C ASP A 101 1.68 -10.99 -5.14
N LEU A 102 2.02 -9.95 -4.38
CA LEU A 102 1.09 -9.26 -3.49
C LEU A 102 0.13 -8.37 -4.26
N ALA A 103 0.57 -7.68 -5.31
CA ALA A 103 -0.30 -6.84 -6.14
C ALA A 103 -1.43 -7.66 -6.77
N SER A 104 -1.12 -8.87 -7.25
CA SER A 104 -2.11 -9.81 -7.78
C SER A 104 -3.12 -10.25 -6.72
N ILE A 105 -2.67 -10.45 -5.47
CA ILE A 105 -3.54 -10.80 -4.35
C ILE A 105 -4.44 -9.61 -3.97
N LEU A 106 -3.88 -8.40 -3.89
CA LEU A 106 -4.63 -7.18 -3.61
C LEU A 106 -5.70 -6.93 -4.68
N HIS A 107 -5.36 -7.04 -5.95
CA HIS A 107 -6.31 -6.92 -7.05
C HIS A 107 -7.46 -7.93 -6.93
N LYS A 108 -7.16 -9.20 -6.61
CA LYS A 108 -8.18 -10.27 -6.53
C LYS A 108 -9.04 -10.22 -5.27
N GLN A 109 -8.45 -9.92 -4.11
CA GLN A 109 -9.12 -10.05 -2.80
C GLN A 109 -9.55 -8.71 -2.21
N PHE A 110 -8.89 -7.62 -2.60
CA PHE A 110 -9.12 -6.28 -2.07
C PHE A 110 -9.09 -5.22 -3.18
N PRO A 111 -9.89 -5.37 -4.26
CA PRO A 111 -9.83 -4.48 -5.42
C PRO A 111 -10.04 -3.01 -5.06
N THR A 112 -10.88 -2.73 -4.05
CA THR A 112 -11.15 -1.37 -3.56
C THR A 112 -9.92 -0.69 -2.96
N LEU A 113 -8.98 -1.43 -2.37
CA LEU A 113 -7.75 -0.83 -1.83
C LEU A 113 -6.88 -0.24 -2.94
N MET A 114 -6.78 -0.95 -4.06
CA MET A 114 -6.00 -0.50 -5.21
C MET A 114 -6.71 0.65 -5.95
N ASP A 115 -8.04 0.57 -6.07
CA ASP A 115 -8.86 1.58 -6.76
C ASP A 115 -9.00 2.91 -5.98
N GLU A 116 -9.04 2.84 -4.65
CA GLU A 116 -9.05 4.02 -3.78
C GLU A 116 -7.67 4.68 -3.67
N SER A 117 -6.60 3.95 -4.01
CA SER A 117 -5.24 4.48 -3.99
C SER A 117 -4.96 5.39 -5.17
N THR A 118 -4.22 6.47 -4.92
CA THR A 118 -3.85 7.46 -5.94
C THR A 118 -2.35 7.43 -6.20
N ALA A 119 -1.93 7.96 -7.35
CA ALA A 119 -0.52 8.06 -7.75
C ALA A 119 0.25 6.71 -7.81
N LEU A 120 -0.45 5.57 -7.97
CA LEU A 120 0.20 4.26 -8.02
C LEU A 120 1.23 4.16 -9.14
N LEU A 121 1.00 4.76 -10.31
CA LEU A 121 1.99 4.73 -11.38
C LEU A 121 3.22 5.59 -11.08
N HIS A 122 3.05 6.72 -10.39
CA HIS A 122 4.18 7.53 -9.91
C HIS A 122 5.06 6.72 -8.96
N VAL A 123 4.43 6.00 -8.04
CA VAL A 123 5.12 5.14 -7.08
C VAL A 123 5.81 3.97 -7.78
N ALA A 124 5.17 3.33 -8.77
CA ALA A 124 5.78 2.26 -9.56
C ALA A 124 6.98 2.77 -10.37
N ALA A 125 6.87 3.96 -10.95
CA ALA A 125 7.94 4.61 -11.69
C ALA A 125 9.13 4.97 -10.79
N ALA A 126 8.89 5.44 -9.58
CA ALA A 126 9.92 5.68 -8.59
C ALA A 126 10.52 4.40 -7.98
N GLY A 127 9.77 3.29 -7.97
CA GLY A 127 10.23 1.96 -7.56
C GLY A 127 11.03 1.23 -8.64
N GLY A 128 10.79 1.56 -9.91
CA GLY A 128 11.59 1.07 -11.03
C GLY A 128 11.18 -0.28 -11.60
N SER A 129 10.00 -0.82 -11.27
CA SER A 129 9.51 -2.09 -11.82
C SER A 129 8.61 -1.86 -13.04
N SER A 130 9.13 -2.16 -14.22
CA SER A 130 8.40 -2.10 -15.49
C SER A 130 7.18 -3.02 -15.51
N GLU A 131 7.32 -4.22 -14.93
CA GLU A 131 6.26 -5.20 -14.85
C GLU A 131 5.12 -4.73 -13.92
N MET A 132 5.45 -4.03 -12.83
CA MET A 132 4.44 -3.40 -11.97
C MET A 132 3.70 -2.29 -12.71
N VAL A 133 4.42 -1.45 -13.48
CA VAL A 133 3.80 -0.41 -14.31
C VAL A 133 2.84 -1.02 -15.32
N GLN A 134 3.26 -2.08 -16.02
CA GLN A 134 2.41 -2.82 -16.95
C GLN A 134 1.17 -3.38 -16.24
N PHE A 135 1.34 -4.05 -15.11
CA PHE A 135 0.24 -4.59 -14.31
C PHE A 135 -0.78 -3.51 -13.93
N LEU A 136 -0.32 -2.35 -13.45
CA LEU A 136 -1.19 -1.24 -13.08
C LEU A 136 -1.95 -0.66 -14.28
N VAL A 137 -1.30 -0.52 -15.43
CA VAL A 137 -1.94 -0.03 -16.67
C VAL A 137 -3.01 -1.02 -17.16
N GLU A 138 -2.69 -2.32 -17.20
CA GLU A 138 -3.62 -3.37 -17.64
C GLU A 138 -4.84 -3.48 -16.72
N CYS A 139 -4.64 -3.31 -15.41
CA CYS A 139 -5.69 -3.32 -14.41
C CYS A 139 -6.38 -1.95 -14.22
N GLN A 140 -6.04 -0.94 -15.01
CA GLN A 140 -6.61 0.41 -14.98
C GLN A 140 -6.41 1.20 -13.68
N TYR A 141 -5.34 0.90 -12.94
CA TYR A 141 -4.97 1.57 -11.69
C TYR A 141 -4.12 2.83 -11.92
N TYR A 142 -4.71 3.83 -12.58
CA TYR A 142 -4.04 5.09 -12.92
C TYR A 142 -4.65 6.33 -12.27
N ARG A 143 -5.52 6.15 -11.27
CA ARG A 143 -6.16 7.27 -10.55
C ARG A 143 -5.12 8.22 -9.95
N GLY A 144 -5.29 9.52 -10.22
CA GLY A 144 -4.38 10.57 -9.75
C GLY A 144 -2.94 10.44 -10.27
N SER A 145 -2.71 9.62 -11.30
CA SER A 145 -1.40 9.48 -11.93
C SER A 145 -1.40 10.19 -13.29
N HIS A 146 -0.50 11.14 -13.46
CA HIS A 146 -0.27 11.83 -14.72
C HIS A 146 0.90 11.22 -15.48
N PHE A 147 0.77 11.13 -16.80
CA PHE A 147 1.81 10.58 -17.67
C PHE A 147 3.14 11.31 -17.55
N ALA A 148 3.11 12.64 -17.66
CA ALA A 148 4.30 13.48 -17.64
C ALA A 148 5.09 13.31 -16.33
N ASP A 149 4.39 13.23 -15.20
CA ASP A 149 5.00 12.98 -13.90
C ASP A 149 5.54 11.55 -13.77
N THR A 150 4.81 10.54 -14.26
CA THR A 150 5.27 9.15 -14.26
C THR A 150 6.61 9.05 -15.02
N MET A 151 6.68 9.66 -16.21
CA MET A 151 7.89 9.73 -17.03
C MET A 151 9.02 10.50 -16.33
N ARG A 152 8.70 11.66 -15.75
CA ARG A 152 9.65 12.50 -15.01
C ARG A 152 10.27 11.73 -13.86
N LEU A 153 9.45 11.04 -13.06
CA LEU A 153 9.91 10.25 -11.91
C LEU A 153 10.77 9.06 -12.35
N ALA A 154 10.36 8.33 -13.38
CA ALA A 154 11.17 7.24 -13.94
C ALA A 154 12.57 7.73 -14.35
N ARG A 155 12.65 8.92 -14.98
CA ARG A 155 13.94 9.53 -15.36
C ARG A 155 14.72 10.04 -14.15
N GLU A 156 14.07 10.71 -13.21
CA GLU A 156 14.65 11.25 -11.98
C GLU A 156 15.33 10.14 -11.15
N TYR A 157 14.65 9.01 -10.99
CA TYR A 157 15.17 7.82 -10.29
C TYR A 157 15.98 6.87 -11.19
N ARG A 158 16.26 7.28 -12.44
CA ARG A 158 17.14 6.58 -13.41
C ARG A 158 16.65 5.19 -13.85
N HIS A 159 15.35 4.96 -13.82
CA HIS A 159 14.70 3.74 -14.31
C HIS A 159 14.38 3.86 -15.81
N LYS A 160 15.41 3.71 -16.65
CA LYS A 160 15.30 3.86 -18.11
C LYS A 160 14.25 2.93 -18.73
N ASP A 161 14.18 1.68 -18.27
CA ASP A 161 13.25 0.69 -18.80
C ASP A 161 11.80 1.10 -18.55
N VAL A 162 11.52 1.64 -17.36
CA VAL A 162 10.19 2.18 -17.04
C VAL A 162 9.89 3.41 -17.90
N ALA A 163 10.84 4.32 -18.09
CA ALA A 163 10.63 5.50 -18.94
C ALA A 163 10.31 5.09 -20.38
N THR A 164 11.04 4.13 -20.95
CA THR A 164 10.79 3.62 -22.31
C THR A 164 9.45 2.88 -22.40
N LEU A 165 9.09 2.09 -21.39
CA LEU A 165 7.78 1.42 -21.33
C LEU A 165 6.64 2.44 -21.32
N VAL A 166 6.72 3.43 -20.43
CA VAL A 166 5.74 4.51 -20.32
C VAL A 166 5.64 5.25 -21.65
N GLU A 167 6.76 5.55 -22.31
CA GLU A 167 6.77 6.22 -23.62
C GLU A 167 6.06 5.39 -24.69
N SER A 168 6.27 4.08 -24.69
CA SER A 168 5.58 3.16 -25.60
C SER A 168 4.06 3.14 -25.37
N TYR A 169 3.59 3.24 -24.12
CA TYR A 169 2.16 3.34 -23.83
C TYR A 169 1.56 4.62 -24.39
N PHE A 170 2.26 5.75 -24.30
CA PHE A 170 1.79 7.01 -24.87
C PHE A 170 1.75 7.02 -26.39
N ALA A 171 2.77 6.43 -27.04
CA ALA A 171 2.83 6.36 -28.49
C ALA A 171 1.77 5.42 -29.08
N ASN A 172 1.49 4.29 -28.39
CA ASN A 172 0.66 3.21 -28.95
C ASN A 172 -0.80 3.25 -28.51
N PHE A 173 -1.10 3.81 -27.33
CA PHE A 173 -2.47 3.93 -26.85
C PHE A 173 -2.95 5.36 -26.99
N LYS A 174 -4.19 5.55 -27.48
CA LYS A 174 -5.00 6.72 -27.09
C LYS A 174 -5.17 6.62 -25.58
N VAL A 175 -4.19 7.13 -24.84
CA VAL A 175 -4.20 7.14 -23.39
C VAL A 175 -5.55 7.74 -22.98
N PRO A 176 -6.35 7.08 -22.11
CA PRO A 176 -7.67 7.59 -21.74
C PRO A 176 -7.55 9.06 -21.33
N ASP A 177 -8.49 9.94 -21.70
CA ASP A 177 -8.39 11.39 -21.44
C ASP A 177 -8.08 11.72 -19.96
N ALA A 178 -8.50 10.85 -19.03
CA ALA A 178 -8.18 10.92 -17.60
C ALA A 178 -6.68 10.86 -17.27
N PHE A 179 -5.88 10.22 -18.11
CA PHE A 179 -4.42 10.07 -17.99
C PHE A 179 -3.65 11.26 -18.59
N LEU A 180 -4.35 12.07 -19.40
CA LEU A 180 -3.84 13.21 -20.14
C LEU A 180 -4.28 14.55 -19.53
N ALA A 181 -5.10 14.58 -18.48
CA ALA A 181 -5.50 15.85 -17.84
C ALA A 181 -4.30 16.46 -17.09
N TRP A 182 -4.00 17.72 -17.39
CA TRP A 182 -2.88 18.54 -16.92
C TRP A 182 -3.34 19.41 -15.75
#